data_AF-A0A9D4GWZ9-F1
#
_entry.id   AF-A0A9D4GWZ9-F1
#
_cell.length_a   1.000
_cell.length_b   1.000
_cell.length_c   1.000
_cell.angle_alpha   90.00
_cell.angle_beta   90.00
_cell.angle_gamma   90.00
#
_symmetry.space_group_name_H-M   'P 1'
#
loop_
_entity.id
_entity.type
_entity.pdbx_description
1 polymer ?
#
loop_
_entity_poly.entity_id
_entity_poly.type
_entity_poly.pdbx_seq_one_letter_code
_entity_poly.pdbx_strand_id
1 'polypeptide(L)'
;MKVHAVIGKGNNTIMTSHVSCYCDTCMKGECCSSNQWTEVSIIVHAKKDQENMHVDPNEIHVDHTHENEHDEILEGPSMTENENEIPKDSQTRDVAIGTFVAAMYERKVYIGKVVQVDGDDNEVEITFMKNMRSLLQWPSSEDRLWVDRTAIVCTVAEPLPAGESKSMSFKLSSSDLVTIETYKNMHIKV
;
A
#
# COMPACT_ATOMS: atom_id res chain seq x y z
N MET A 1 -10.65 -16.08 -20.31
CA MET A 1 -10.01 -15.97 -18.98
C MET A 1 -11.05 -16.29 -17.91
N LYS A 2 -10.68 -17.00 -16.83
CA LYS A 2 -11.59 -17.27 -15.70
C LYS A 2 -11.26 -16.28 -14.59
N VAL A 3 -12.24 -15.54 -14.10
CA VAL A 3 -12.05 -14.54 -13.04
C VAL A 3 -12.29 -15.22 -11.69
N HIS A 4 -11.38 -15.01 -10.75
CA HIS A 4 -11.46 -15.54 -9.39
C HIS A 4 -11.53 -14.38 -8.41
N ALA A 5 -12.40 -14.47 -7.40
CA ALA A 5 -12.31 -13.65 -6.21
C ALA A 5 -11.40 -14.34 -5.20
N VAL A 6 -10.53 -13.57 -4.54
CA VAL A 6 -9.56 -14.08 -3.56
C VAL A 6 -9.67 -13.24 -2.29
N ILE A 7 -9.73 -13.90 -1.13
CA ILE A 7 -9.71 -13.26 0.19
C ILE A 7 -8.61 -13.91 1.03
N GLY A 8 -7.79 -13.09 1.69
CA GLY A 8 -6.80 -13.56 2.67
C GLY A 8 -7.46 -13.94 4.00
N LYS A 9 -7.15 -15.11 4.54
CA LYS A 9 -7.64 -15.58 5.86
C LYS A 9 -6.55 -15.56 6.94
N GLY A 10 -5.30 -15.28 6.56
CA GLY A 10 -4.13 -15.40 7.43
C GLY A 10 -3.59 -16.84 7.49
N ASN A 11 -2.49 -17.05 8.23
CA ASN A 11 -1.86 -18.37 8.43
C ASN A 11 -1.54 -19.18 7.15
N ASN A 12 -1.08 -18.51 6.09
CA ASN A 12 -0.83 -19.12 4.77
C ASN A 12 -2.07 -19.74 4.11
N THR A 13 -3.26 -19.24 4.45
CA THR A 13 -4.53 -19.71 3.90
C THR A 13 -5.22 -18.58 3.12
N ILE A 14 -5.68 -18.91 1.92
CA ILE A 14 -6.54 -18.05 1.11
C ILE A 14 -7.87 -18.72 0.86
N MET A 15 -8.91 -17.92 0.66
CA MET A 15 -10.19 -18.39 0.14
C MET A 15 -10.32 -17.92 -1.30
N THR A 16 -10.69 -18.82 -2.21
CA THR A 16 -10.94 -18.50 -3.62
C THR A 16 -12.39 -18.84 -3.99
N SER A 17 -13.00 -18.03 -4.85
CA SER A 17 -14.32 -18.31 -5.42
C SER A 17 -14.33 -17.99 -6.90
N HIS A 18 -15.06 -18.78 -7.69
CA HIS A 18 -15.26 -18.51 -9.10
C HIS A 18 -16.35 -17.45 -9.25
N VAL A 19 -15.99 -16.27 -9.78
CA VAL A 19 -16.97 -15.19 -10.00
C VAL A 19 -17.56 -15.19 -11.41
N SER A 20 -16.97 -15.95 -12.32
CA SER A 20 -17.41 -16.01 -13.72
C SER A 20 -18.18 -17.30 -14.03
N CYS A 21 -19.25 -17.59 -13.27
CA CYS A 21 -20.18 -18.66 -13.63
C CYS A 21 -21.29 -18.13 -14.54
N TYR A 22 -21.45 -18.76 -15.70
CA TYR A 22 -22.49 -18.44 -16.69
C TYR A 22 -23.53 -19.57 -16.80
N CYS A 23 -23.81 -20.29 -15.72
CA CYS A 23 -24.89 -21.28 -15.72
C CYS A 23 -26.26 -20.59 -15.77
N ASP A 24 -27.29 -21.32 -16.18
CA ASP A 24 -28.66 -20.79 -16.30
C ASP A 24 -29.18 -20.16 -14.99
N THR A 25 -28.80 -20.72 -13.84
CA THR A 25 -29.15 -20.16 -12.51
C THR A 25 -28.53 -18.78 -12.31
N CYS A 26 -27.24 -18.63 -12.60
CA CYS A 26 -26.53 -17.36 -12.43
C CYS A 26 -26.98 -16.31 -13.48
N MET A 27 -27.36 -16.71 -14.70
CA MET A 27 -27.98 -15.82 -15.70
C MET A 27 -29.40 -15.35 -15.31
N LYS A 28 -30.09 -16.11 -14.46
CA LYS A 28 -31.39 -15.73 -13.88
C LYS A 28 -31.27 -14.87 -12.62
N GLY A 29 -30.04 -14.56 -12.18
CA GLY A 29 -29.79 -13.78 -10.96
C GLY A 29 -29.92 -14.58 -9.66
N GLU A 30 -29.98 -15.91 -9.73
CA GLU A 30 -30.06 -16.78 -8.56
C GLU A 30 -28.67 -17.24 -8.10
N CYS A 31 -28.52 -17.57 -6.81
CA CYS A 31 -27.25 -18.02 -6.25
C CYS A 31 -26.91 -19.44 -6.72
N CYS A 32 -25.90 -19.58 -7.58
CA CYS A 32 -25.41 -20.87 -8.03
C CYS A 32 -24.32 -21.45 -7.11
N SER A 33 -24.26 -22.79 -6.96
CA SER A 33 -23.32 -23.49 -6.05
C SER A 33 -21.85 -23.38 -6.46
N SER A 34 -21.57 -22.97 -7.70
CA SER A 34 -20.22 -22.69 -8.19
C SER A 34 -19.56 -21.46 -7.56
N ASN A 35 -20.31 -20.62 -6.84
CA ASN A 35 -19.78 -19.43 -6.17
C ASN A 35 -19.34 -19.75 -4.72
N GLN A 36 -19.23 -21.04 -4.36
CA GLN A 36 -18.75 -21.44 -3.05
C GLN A 36 -17.28 -21.07 -2.88
N TRP A 37 -17.00 -20.40 -1.76
CA TRP A 37 -15.65 -20.15 -1.34
C TRP A 37 -14.97 -21.44 -0.95
N THR A 38 -13.83 -21.72 -1.59
CA THR A 38 -12.99 -22.86 -1.29
C THR A 38 -11.73 -22.38 -0.57
N GLU A 39 -11.38 -23.05 0.52
CA GLU A 39 -10.16 -22.77 1.27
C GLU A 39 -8.96 -23.47 0.62
N VAL A 40 -7.88 -22.73 0.40
CA VAL A 40 -6.64 -23.23 -0.20
C VAL A 40 -5.46 -22.85 0.69
N SER A 41 -4.70 -23.85 1.13
CA SER A 41 -3.44 -23.67 1.85
C SER A 41 -2.30 -23.41 0.87
N ILE A 42 -1.56 -22.33 1.07
CA ILE A 42 -0.41 -21.97 0.24
C ILE A 42 0.83 -22.59 0.87
N ILE A 43 1.50 -23.48 0.12
CA ILE A 43 2.83 -23.95 0.46
C ILE A 43 3.82 -22.94 -0.11
N VAL A 44 4.39 -22.10 0.75
CA VAL A 44 5.45 -21.18 0.37
C VAL A 44 6.73 -22.01 0.22
N HIS A 45 7.07 -22.36 -1.02
CA HIS A 45 8.40 -22.88 -1.31
C HIS A 45 9.40 -21.74 -1.14
N ALA A 46 10.15 -21.76 -0.03
CA ALA A 46 11.32 -20.93 0.14
C ALA A 46 12.26 -21.21 -1.04
N LYS A 47 12.38 -20.26 -1.97
CA LYS A 47 13.36 -20.33 -3.04
C LYS A 47 14.73 -20.28 -2.36
N LYS A 48 15.44 -21.42 -2.35
CA LYS A 48 16.88 -21.42 -2.14
C LYS A 48 17.51 -20.70 -3.33
N ASP A 49 18.37 -19.76 -3.03
CA ASP A 49 19.19 -19.04 -3.99
C ASP A 49 19.84 -20.03 -4.98
N GLN A 50 19.54 -19.83 -6.26
CA GLN A 50 20.37 -20.37 -7.33
C GLN A 50 20.94 -19.19 -8.09
N GLU A 51 22.22 -18.96 -7.83
CA GLU A 51 23.14 -18.20 -8.67
C GLU A 51 23.15 -18.72 -10.12
N ASN A 52 23.60 -17.84 -11.02
CA ASN A 52 24.01 -18.06 -12.40
C ASN A 52 22.92 -18.26 -13.46
N MET A 53 22.60 -17.17 -14.17
CA MET A 53 22.59 -17.22 -15.63
C MET A 53 23.19 -15.93 -16.20
N HIS A 54 24.41 -16.06 -16.71
CA HIS A 54 24.98 -15.19 -17.74
C HIS A 54 24.03 -15.19 -18.94
N VAL A 55 23.67 -14.02 -19.46
CA VAL A 55 23.05 -13.89 -20.78
C VAL A 55 23.87 -12.89 -21.57
N ASP A 56 24.48 -13.41 -22.65
CA ASP A 56 25.23 -12.69 -23.67
C ASP A 56 24.42 -11.52 -24.26
N PRO A 57 25.08 -10.39 -24.61
CA PRO A 57 24.45 -9.31 -25.32
C PRO A 57 24.49 -9.62 -26.83
N ASN A 58 23.36 -9.97 -27.43
CA ASN A 58 23.23 -9.84 -28.88
C ASN A 58 21.85 -9.36 -29.32
N GLU A 59 21.89 -8.21 -29.99
CA GLU A 59 21.00 -7.64 -31.01
C GLU A 59 19.55 -8.13 -31.09
N ILE A 60 18.60 -7.20 -30.94
CA ILE A 60 17.53 -7.00 -31.93
C ILE A 60 17.20 -5.49 -32.06
N HIS A 61 17.47 -4.93 -33.23
CA HIS A 61 16.93 -3.67 -33.75
C HIS A 61 15.40 -3.71 -33.82
N VAL A 62 14.70 -2.65 -33.39
CA VAL A 62 13.48 -2.19 -34.06
C VAL A 62 13.41 -0.66 -34.01
N ASP A 63 13.49 -0.09 -35.20
CA ASP A 63 13.17 1.29 -35.55
C ASP A 63 11.65 1.48 -35.53
N HIS A 64 11.16 2.47 -34.79
CA HIS A 64 9.88 3.12 -35.06
C HIS A 64 9.92 4.58 -34.62
N THR A 65 10.37 5.40 -35.55
CA THR A 65 9.96 6.80 -35.69
C THR A 65 8.44 6.87 -35.85
N HIS A 66 7.75 7.53 -34.93
CA HIS A 66 6.39 8.01 -35.16
C HIS A 66 6.29 9.46 -34.68
N GLU A 67 6.32 10.34 -35.67
CA GLU A 67 6.05 11.76 -35.56
C GLU A 67 4.57 11.91 -35.18
N ASN A 68 4.27 12.67 -34.12
CA ASN A 68 2.93 13.14 -33.82
C ASN A 68 3.03 14.62 -33.42
N GLU A 69 2.94 15.47 -34.44
CA GLU A 69 2.57 16.87 -34.32
C GLU A 69 1.04 16.96 -34.44
N HIS A 70 0.35 17.45 -33.42
CA HIS A 70 -0.59 18.59 -33.54
C HIS A 70 -1.23 18.90 -32.17
N ASP A 71 -0.83 20.04 -31.62
CA ASP A 71 -1.55 20.77 -30.59
C ASP A 71 -2.84 21.37 -31.18
N GLU A 72 -4.00 21.08 -30.59
CA GLU A 72 -5.17 21.96 -30.68
C GLU A 72 -5.64 22.35 -29.28
N ILE A 73 -5.44 23.63 -29.01
CA ILE A 73 -5.89 24.39 -27.85
C ILE A 73 -7.40 24.61 -27.99
N LEU A 74 -8.18 24.20 -26.99
CA LEU A 74 -9.55 24.68 -26.78
C LEU A 74 -9.73 25.07 -25.31
N GLU A 75 -9.67 26.39 -25.10
CA GLU A 75 -10.10 27.06 -23.88
C GLU A 75 -11.61 26.84 -23.65
N GLY A 76 -11.96 26.46 -22.43
CA GLY A 76 -13.35 26.38 -21.95
C GLY A 76 -13.43 26.74 -20.48
N PRO A 77 -14.53 27.39 -20.02
CA PRO A 77 -14.43 28.47 -19.05
C PRO A 77 -14.56 28.06 -17.58
N SER A 78 -13.90 28.90 -16.77
CA SER A 78 -14.14 29.24 -15.37
C SER A 78 -15.59 29.06 -14.89
N MET A 79 -15.74 28.35 -13.76
CA MET A 79 -16.79 28.60 -12.78
C MET A 79 -16.21 28.46 -11.37
N THR A 80 -16.25 29.57 -10.65
CA THR A 80 -15.86 29.78 -9.26
C THR A 80 -16.86 29.20 -8.26
N GLU A 81 -16.31 28.72 -7.15
CA GLU A 81 -16.79 28.84 -5.76
C GLU A 81 -18.13 28.18 -5.37
N ASN A 82 -18.13 27.22 -4.42
CA ASN A 82 -18.12 27.57 -3.00
C ASN A 82 -18.10 26.36 -2.02
N GLU A 83 -17.29 26.53 -0.97
CA GLU A 83 -17.53 26.19 0.45
C GLU A 83 -17.98 24.78 0.88
N ASN A 84 -17.04 24.00 1.41
CA ASN A 84 -16.94 23.69 2.87
C ASN A 84 -16.22 22.35 3.07
N GLU A 85 -14.88 22.33 3.12
CA GLU A 85 -14.18 21.19 3.72
C GLU A 85 -12.97 21.63 4.53
N ILE A 86 -13.18 21.61 5.85
CA ILE A 86 -12.30 21.12 6.92
C ILE A 86 -10.80 21.42 6.75
N PRO A 87 -10.14 22.10 7.72
CA PRO A 87 -8.71 22.36 7.65
C PRO A 87 -7.94 21.04 7.63
N LYS A 88 -7.54 20.60 6.44
CA LYS A 88 -6.55 19.54 6.22
C LYS A 88 -5.23 20.14 6.68
N ASP A 89 -4.89 19.78 7.92
CA ASP A 89 -3.65 20.13 8.59
C ASP A 89 -2.48 19.97 7.63
N SER A 90 -1.61 20.98 7.62
CA SER A 90 -0.63 21.25 6.58
C SER A 90 0.53 20.24 6.54
N GLN A 91 0.40 19.08 7.18
CA GLN A 91 1.48 18.12 7.44
C GLN A 91 1.53 16.93 6.46
N THR A 92 0.47 16.66 5.69
CA THR A 92 0.41 15.51 4.77
C THR A 92 0.89 15.82 3.34
N ARG A 93 1.13 17.09 3.01
CA ARG A 93 1.59 17.51 1.68
C ARG A 93 3.10 17.34 1.47
N ASP A 94 3.89 17.35 2.55
CA ASP A 94 5.35 17.29 2.51
C ASP A 94 5.89 15.87 2.79
N VAL A 95 5.32 14.87 2.13
CA VAL A 95 5.78 13.48 2.25
C VAL A 95 6.87 13.23 1.20
N ALA A 96 8.12 13.22 1.66
CA ALA A 96 9.31 12.97 0.84
C ALA A 96 9.92 11.59 1.14
N ILE A 97 10.75 11.10 0.21
CA ILE A 97 11.54 9.88 0.43
C ILE A 97 12.43 10.06 1.65
N GLY A 98 12.40 9.07 2.54
CA GLY A 98 13.14 9.07 3.79
C GLY A 98 12.38 9.60 4.99
N THR A 99 11.22 10.23 4.79
CA THR A 99 10.38 10.73 5.90
C THR A 99 9.73 9.57 6.64
N PHE A 100 9.67 9.68 7.98
CA PHE A 100 8.92 8.75 8.81
C PHE A 100 7.47 9.21 8.93
N VAL A 101 6.55 8.26 8.80
CA VAL A 101 5.12 8.53 8.75
C VAL A 101 4.34 7.50 9.56
N ALA A 102 3.17 7.92 10.04
CA ALA A 102 2.13 7.05 10.52
C ALA A 102 1.08 6.88 9.41
N ALA A 103 0.81 5.65 8.98
CA ALA A 103 -0.15 5.36 7.93
C ALA A 103 -1.21 4.36 8.40
N MET A 104 -2.42 4.50 7.85
CA MET A 104 -3.56 3.64 8.12
C MET A 104 -3.59 2.46 7.14
N TYR A 105 -3.57 1.24 7.67
CA TYR A 105 -3.75 0.02 6.87
C TYR A 105 -4.61 -0.97 7.66
N GLU A 106 -5.61 -1.60 7.02
CA GLU A 106 -6.54 -2.54 7.69
C GLU A 106 -7.14 -2.01 9.02
N ARG A 107 -7.49 -0.71 9.05
CA ARG A 107 -8.02 0.00 10.24
C ARG A 107 -7.06 0.05 11.44
N LYS A 108 -5.76 -0.13 11.20
CA LYS A 108 -4.70 0.00 12.19
C LYS A 108 -3.67 1.03 11.71
N VAL A 109 -3.14 1.82 12.64
CA VAL A 109 -2.02 2.72 12.36
C VAL A 109 -0.72 1.95 12.47
N TYR A 110 0.10 2.03 11.43
CA TYR A 110 1.46 1.51 11.40
C TYR A 110 2.44 2.64 11.20
N ILE A 111 3.66 2.45 11.70
CA ILE A 111 4.74 3.43 11.58
C ILE A 111 5.71 2.89 10.54
N GLY A 112 6.14 3.76 9.63
CA GLY A 112 7.04 3.36 8.58
C GLY A 112 7.89 4.52 8.07
N LYS A 113 8.73 4.20 7.10
CA LYS A 113 9.57 5.15 6.39
C LYS A 113 9.22 5.10 4.91
N VAL A 114 9.03 6.27 4.31
CA VAL A 114 8.79 6.40 2.87
C VAL A 114 10.07 6.00 2.13
N VAL A 115 9.96 5.04 1.22
CA VAL A 115 11.09 4.58 0.40
C VAL A 115 10.96 5.04 -1.05
N GLN A 116 9.73 5.22 -1.52
CA GLN A 116 9.46 5.71 -2.87
C GLN A 116 8.19 6.58 -2.86
N VAL A 117 8.12 7.52 -3.79
CA VAL A 117 6.96 8.37 -4.02
C VAL A 117 6.60 8.25 -5.49
N ASP A 118 5.36 7.91 -5.78
CA ASP A 118 4.82 8.00 -7.13
C ASP A 118 4.30 9.43 -7.38
N GLY A 119 4.73 10.02 -8.49
CA GLY A 119 4.34 11.36 -8.89
C GLY A 119 3.00 11.39 -9.63
N ASP A 120 2.63 10.28 -10.27
CA ASP A 120 1.49 10.19 -11.16
C ASP A 120 0.25 9.65 -10.44
N ASP A 121 0.43 8.68 -9.54
CA ASP A 121 -0.69 7.94 -8.91
C ASP A 121 -1.05 8.39 -7.48
N ASN A 122 -0.42 9.45 -6.95
CA ASN A 122 -0.64 9.93 -5.57
C ASN A 122 -0.43 8.83 -4.50
N GLU A 123 0.38 7.82 -4.82
CA GLU A 123 0.76 6.73 -3.92
C GLU A 123 2.19 6.92 -3.40
N VAL A 124 2.47 6.35 -2.24
CA VAL A 124 3.82 6.26 -1.68
C VAL A 124 4.11 4.83 -1.24
N GLU A 125 5.33 4.39 -1.49
CA GLU A 125 5.80 3.11 -0.96
C GLU A 125 6.39 3.34 0.43
N ILE A 126 5.87 2.61 1.42
CA ILE A 126 6.31 2.69 2.81
C ILE A 126 6.86 1.34 3.23
N THR A 127 8.04 1.34 3.87
CA THR A 127 8.51 0.19 4.65
C THR A 127 8.04 0.33 6.08
N PHE A 128 7.36 -0.69 6.61
CA PHE A 128 6.69 -0.65 7.91
C PHE A 128 7.52 -1.29 9.04
N MET A 129 7.48 -0.64 10.20
CA MET A 129 8.00 -1.18 11.46
C MET A 129 6.95 -2.06 12.14
N LYS A 130 7.41 -3.15 12.76
CA LYS A 130 6.60 -3.99 13.65
C LYS A 130 6.56 -3.41 15.05
N ASN A 131 5.38 -3.44 15.66
CA ASN A 131 5.24 -3.12 17.07
C ASN A 131 5.54 -4.36 17.94
N MET A 132 6.66 -4.31 18.65
CA MET A 132 7.08 -5.28 19.66
C MET A 132 6.78 -4.70 21.05
N ARG A 133 5.55 -4.91 21.53
CA ARG A 133 5.00 -4.39 22.79
C ARG A 133 4.92 -2.86 22.81
N SER A 134 6.03 -2.20 23.11
CA SER A 134 6.17 -0.74 23.24
C SER A 134 7.36 -0.18 22.46
N LEU A 135 8.01 -1.05 21.67
CA LEU A 135 9.17 -0.73 20.85
C LEU A 135 8.81 -1.01 19.40
N LEU A 136 9.33 -0.18 18.51
CA LEU A 136 9.24 -0.40 17.08
C LEU A 136 10.49 -1.14 16.60
N GLN A 137 10.35 -2.05 15.66
CA GLN A 137 11.47 -2.78 15.10
C GLN A 137 11.26 -3.00 13.60
N TRP A 138 12.32 -2.83 12.82
CA TRP A 138 12.31 -3.24 11.43
C TRP A 138 12.15 -4.77 11.34
N PRO A 139 11.19 -5.27 10.54
CA PRO A 139 11.04 -6.70 10.36
C PRO A 139 12.28 -7.29 9.67
N SER A 140 12.61 -8.55 9.97
CA SER A 140 13.76 -9.24 9.35
C SER A 140 13.61 -9.43 7.84
N SER A 141 12.37 -9.57 7.38
CA SER A 141 12.00 -9.40 5.96
C SER A 141 11.37 -8.04 5.84
N GLU A 142 11.83 -7.22 4.89
CA GLU A 142 11.24 -5.92 4.63
C GLU A 142 9.74 -6.07 4.32
N ASP A 143 8.95 -5.16 4.89
CA ASP A 143 7.50 -5.12 4.77
C ASP A 143 7.15 -3.82 4.05
N ARG A 144 7.09 -3.89 2.71
CA ARG A 144 6.88 -2.74 1.83
C ARG A 144 5.49 -2.80 1.24
N LEU A 145 4.82 -1.65 1.21
CA LEU A 145 3.48 -1.54 0.66
C LEU A 145 3.27 -0.14 0.07
N TRP A 146 2.63 -0.10 -1.09
CA TRP A 146 2.11 1.12 -1.69
C TRP A 146 0.82 1.52 -1.00
N VAL A 147 0.77 2.76 -0.52
CA VAL A 147 -0.42 3.33 0.11
C VAL A 147 -0.75 4.68 -0.53
N ASP A 148 -2.04 4.96 -0.68
CA ASP A 148 -2.52 6.27 -1.07
C ASP A 148 -2.09 7.33 -0.03
N ARG A 149 -1.66 8.51 -0.48
CA ARG A 149 -1.24 9.59 0.44
C ARG A 149 -2.33 10.00 1.44
N THR A 150 -3.60 9.81 1.13
CA THR A 150 -4.72 10.05 2.05
C THR A 150 -4.77 9.06 3.21
N ALA A 151 -4.10 7.91 3.11
CA ALA A 151 -3.93 6.96 4.20
C ALA A 151 -2.85 7.41 5.20
N ILE A 152 -2.04 8.42 4.87
CA ILE A 152 -1.04 8.98 5.78
C ILE A 152 -1.74 9.86 6.80
N VAL A 153 -1.62 9.46 8.06
CA VAL A 153 -2.23 10.11 9.21
C VAL A 153 -1.44 11.35 9.59
N CYS A 154 -0.12 11.20 9.74
CA CYS A 154 0.79 12.30 10.05
C CYS A 154 2.24 11.90 9.71
N THR A 155 3.11 12.90 9.59
CA THR A 155 4.56 12.69 9.68
C THR A 155 4.95 12.51 11.14
N VAL A 156 6.01 11.76 11.40
CA VAL A 156 6.57 11.56 12.74
C VAL A 156 8.07 11.84 12.71
N ALA A 157 8.63 12.22 13.85
CA ALA A 157 10.07 12.36 13.96
C ALA A 157 10.76 10.99 13.77
N GLU A 158 12.02 11.01 13.33
CA GLU A 158 12.82 9.80 13.24
C GLU A 158 12.85 9.08 14.60
N PRO A 159 12.43 7.81 14.68
CA PRO A 159 12.40 7.06 15.92
C PRO A 159 13.79 6.92 16.55
N LEU A 160 13.89 7.16 17.86
CA LEU A 160 15.16 7.07 18.59
C LEU A 160 15.47 5.60 18.93
N PRO A 161 16.73 5.14 18.76
CA PRO A 161 17.10 3.78 19.13
C PRO A 161 16.94 3.56 20.63
N ALA A 162 16.38 2.42 21.01
CA ALA A 162 16.11 2.03 22.38
C ALA A 162 16.67 0.63 22.64
N GLY A 163 17.88 0.54 23.21
CA GLY A 163 18.53 -0.71 23.59
C GLY A 163 20.06 -0.59 23.67
N GLU A 164 20.72 -1.54 24.34
CA GLU A 164 22.19 -1.64 24.37
C GLU A 164 22.75 -1.95 22.97
N SER A 165 22.00 -2.71 22.17
CA SER A 165 22.27 -2.88 20.75
C SER A 165 21.53 -1.79 19.96
N LYS A 166 22.26 -0.77 19.49
CA LYS A 166 21.76 0.44 18.82
C LYS A 166 20.85 0.24 17.59
N SER A 167 20.55 -0.98 17.12
CA SER A 167 19.97 -1.18 15.79
C SER A 167 18.68 -2.00 15.71
N MET A 168 18.16 -2.52 16.83
CA MET A 168 17.06 -3.51 16.76
C MET A 168 15.72 -2.98 17.25
N SER A 169 15.70 -1.91 18.04
CA SER A 169 14.46 -1.39 18.60
C SER A 169 14.49 0.12 18.69
N PHE A 170 13.35 0.74 18.43
CA PHE A 170 13.16 2.18 18.36
C PHE A 170 11.98 2.62 19.21
N LYS A 171 11.98 3.90 19.62
CA LYS A 171 10.90 4.57 20.32
C LYS A 171 10.51 5.85 19.60
N LEU A 172 9.21 6.09 19.53
CA LEU A 172 8.66 7.37 19.09
C LEU A 172 8.79 8.42 20.19
N SER A 173 8.77 9.69 19.77
CA SER A 173 8.65 10.80 20.71
C SER A 173 7.28 10.78 21.40
N SER A 174 7.19 11.32 22.62
CA SER A 174 5.92 11.43 23.32
C SER A 174 4.88 12.26 22.56
N SER A 175 5.33 13.29 21.83
CA SER A 175 4.47 14.14 21.00
C SER A 175 3.83 13.35 19.86
N ASP A 176 4.61 12.53 19.14
CA ASP A 176 4.11 11.73 18.02
C ASP A 176 3.09 10.69 18.51
N LEU A 177 3.32 10.07 19.67
CA LEU A 177 2.39 9.11 20.26
C LEU A 177 1.02 9.75 20.54
N VAL A 178 0.99 10.96 21.11
CA VAL A 178 -0.24 11.69 21.38
C VAL A 178 -0.99 12.01 20.09
N THR A 179 -0.27 12.45 19.04
CA THR A 179 -0.87 12.71 17.73
C THR A 179 -1.51 11.45 17.15
N ILE A 180 -0.78 10.33 17.13
CA ILE A 180 -1.27 9.05 16.61
C ILE A 180 -2.48 8.55 17.42
N GLU A 181 -2.44 8.64 18.74
CA GLU A 181 -3.55 8.23 19.61
C GLU A 181 -4.81 9.09 19.41
N THR A 182 -4.63 10.39 19.22
CA THR A 182 -5.73 11.32 18.93
C THR A 182 -6.44 10.91 17.65
N TYR A 183 -5.69 10.62 16.58
CA TYR A 183 -6.24 10.14 15.31
C TYR A 183 -6.98 8.80 15.46
N LYS A 184 -6.41 7.84 16.20
CA LYS A 184 -7.09 6.56 16.48
C LYS A 184 -8.45 6.79 17.14
N ASN A 185 -8.53 7.70 18.09
CA ASN A 185 -9.76 7.99 18.83
C ASN A 185 -10.82 8.74 18.01
N MET A 186 -10.41 9.49 16.98
CA MET A 186 -11.34 10.18 16.07
C MET A 186 -11.98 9.23 15.05
N HIS A 187 -11.25 8.21 14.59
CA HIS A 187 -11.69 7.34 13.49
C HIS A 187 -12.25 5.96 13.93
N ILE A 188 -12.21 5.62 15.22
CA ILE A 188 -12.73 4.35 15.77
C ILE A 188 -14.13 4.51 16.41
N LYS A 189 -14.69 5.73 16.50
CA LYS A 189 -16.08 5.92 16.95
C LYS A 189 -17.06 5.55 15.83
N VAL A 190 -17.48 4.29 15.79
CA VAL A 190 -18.68 3.80 15.10
C VAL A 190 -19.56 3.09 16.10
#